data_AF-A0A6G4ZX23-F1
#
_entry.id   AF-A0A6G4ZX23-F1
#
_cell.length_a   1.000
_cell.length_b   1.000
_cell.length_c   1.000
_cell.angle_alpha   90.00
_cell.angle_beta   90.00
_cell.angle_gamma   90.00
#
_symmetry.space_group_name_H-M   'P 1'
#
loop_
_entity.id
_entity.type
_entity.pdbx_description
1 polymer ?
#
loop_
_entity_poly.entity_id
_entity_poly.type
_entity_poly.pdbx_seq_one_letter_code
_entity_poly.pdbx_strand_id
1 'polypeptide(L)'
;IRPQLEVASSIWSPYQQYLIDKLECIQNRASRFIARNHSYPSSVTQIKNSLALGPLKIRRDISLLSLFHKRIHTSMMPSVHLNLAHRTSSRLHNTFSLSRMYGNTNAFNQSALPRAIRLWNDLPDDLASEQDHTKFYHTLKNMYIPYS
;
A
#
# COMPACT_ATOMS: atom_id res chain seq x y z
N ILE A 1 -7.94 19.35 3.95
CA ILE A 1 -8.85 18.25 3.53
C ILE A 1 -8.11 17.07 2.87
N ARG A 2 -7.19 17.29 1.91
CA ARG A 2 -6.37 16.22 1.28
C ARG A 2 -5.71 15.18 2.23
N PRO A 3 -5.15 15.54 3.40
CA PRO A 3 -4.43 14.58 4.24
C PRO A 3 -5.33 13.49 4.80
N GLN A 4 -6.54 13.84 5.24
CA GLN A 4 -7.48 12.88 5.83
C GLN A 4 -7.98 11.88 4.80
N LEU A 5 -8.27 12.34 3.58
CA LEU A 5 -8.73 11.47 2.50
C LEU A 5 -7.64 10.50 2.07
N GLU A 6 -6.39 10.97 1.93
CA GLU A 6 -5.25 10.11 1.58
C GLU A 6 -5.02 9.02 2.63
N VAL A 7 -5.06 9.38 3.92
CA VAL A 7 -4.94 8.42 5.02
C VAL A 7 -6.11 7.43 5.03
N ALA A 8 -7.35 7.94 4.96
CA ALA A 8 -8.55 7.10 4.97
C ALA A 8 -8.59 6.14 3.77
N SER A 9 -8.17 6.60 2.59
CA SER A 9 -8.13 5.77 1.37
C SER A 9 -7.06 4.67 1.42
N SER A 10 -6.00 4.88 2.20
CA SER A 10 -4.92 3.90 2.39
C SER A 10 -5.36 2.80 3.38
N ILE A 11 -6.09 3.18 4.43
CA ILE A 11 -6.65 2.26 5.43
C ILE A 11 -7.84 1.49 4.86
N TRP A 12 -8.72 2.18 4.13
CA TRP A 12 -9.91 1.58 3.54
C TRP A 12 -9.57 0.92 2.21
N SER A 13 -9.23 -0.37 2.26
CA SER A 13 -9.04 -1.22 1.09
C SER A 13 -9.87 -2.49 1.23
N PRO A 14 -11.02 -2.59 0.56
CA PRO A 14 -11.85 -3.78 0.65
C PRO A 14 -11.11 -4.99 0.06
N TYR A 15 -11.37 -6.17 0.63
CA TYR A 15 -10.79 -7.43 0.16
C TYR A 15 -11.76 -8.21 -0.73
N GLN A 16 -13.06 -7.90 -0.64
CA GLN A 16 -14.09 -8.54 -1.44
C GLN A 16 -13.97 -8.11 -2.90
N GLN A 17 -13.87 -9.08 -3.81
CA GLN A 17 -13.65 -8.85 -5.23
C GLN A 17 -14.67 -7.87 -5.83
N TYR A 18 -15.96 -8.02 -5.52
CA TYR A 18 -17.01 -7.14 -6.05
C TYR A 18 -16.83 -5.66 -5.65
N LEU A 19 -16.24 -5.36 -4.48
CA LEU A 19 -15.93 -3.99 -4.06
C LEU A 19 -14.68 -3.47 -4.77
N ILE A 20 -13.69 -4.33 -4.98
CA ILE A 20 -12.49 -4.02 -5.76
C ILE A 20 -12.88 -3.67 -7.19
N ASP A 21 -13.73 -4.46 -7.82
CA ASP A 21 -14.22 -4.26 -9.18
C ASP A 21 -14.99 -2.94 -9.29
N LYS A 22 -15.87 -2.64 -8.32
CA LYS A 22 -16.57 -1.34 -8.26
C LYS A 22 -15.61 -0.17 -8.17
N LEU A 23 -14.56 -0.26 -7.35
CA LEU A 23 -13.55 0.79 -7.24
C LEU A 23 -12.75 0.93 -8.54
N GLU A 24 -12.42 -0.17 -9.21
CA GLU A 24 -11.74 -0.15 -10.50
C GLU A 24 -12.61 0.49 -11.58
N CYS A 25 -13.91 0.19 -11.63
CA CYS A 25 -14.86 0.86 -12.54
C CYS A 25 -14.90 2.38 -12.34
N ILE A 26 -14.91 2.86 -11.09
CA ILE A 26 -14.86 4.30 -10.78
C ILE A 26 -13.54 4.91 -11.30
N GLN A 27 -12.41 4.23 -11.08
CA GLN A 27 -11.11 4.70 -11.57
C GLN A 27 -10.99 4.69 -13.09
N ASN A 28 -11.55 3.69 -13.75
CA ASN A 28 -11.60 3.59 -15.21
C ASN A 28 -12.34 4.80 -15.78
N ARG A 29 -13.50 5.13 -15.20
CA ARG A 29 -14.28 6.31 -15.59
C ARG A 29 -13.54 7.62 -15.34
N ALA A 30 -12.88 7.76 -14.19
CA ALA A 30 -12.07 8.94 -13.87
C ALA A 30 -10.89 9.09 -14.85
N SER A 31 -10.21 8.00 -15.20
CA SER A 31 -9.08 8.01 -16.14
C SER A 31 -9.51 8.48 -17.53
N ARG A 32 -10.65 7.97 -18.02
CA ARG A 32 -11.25 8.42 -19.29
C ARG A 32 -11.60 9.91 -19.27
N PHE A 33 -12.19 10.38 -18.17
CA PHE A 33 -12.54 11.79 -17.99
C PHE A 33 -11.31 12.71 -18.01
N ILE A 34 -10.25 12.36 -17.26
CA ILE A 34 -9.01 13.14 -17.22
C ILE A 34 -8.33 13.17 -18.60
N ALA A 35 -8.25 12.03 -19.27
CA ALA A 35 -7.67 11.92 -20.61
C ALA A 35 -8.56 12.50 -21.72
N ARG A 36 -9.78 12.98 -21.38
CA ARG A 36 -10.84 13.36 -22.33
C ARG A 36 -11.07 12.31 -23.43
N ASN A 37 -10.81 11.04 -23.12
CA ASN A 37 -10.91 9.93 -24.06
C ASN A 37 -12.10 9.05 -23.70
N HIS A 38 -13.18 9.23 -24.45
CA HIS A 38 -14.43 8.49 -24.29
C HIS A 38 -14.66 7.45 -25.40
N SER A 39 -13.67 7.24 -26.27
CA SER A 39 -13.80 6.36 -27.44
C SER A 39 -14.01 4.91 -27.02
N TYR A 40 -14.96 4.21 -27.65
CA TYR A 40 -15.29 2.81 -27.35
C TYR A 40 -14.14 1.81 -27.57
N PRO A 41 -13.35 1.87 -28.67
CA PRO A 41 -12.19 0.99 -28.87
C PRO A 41 -10.98 1.32 -27.97
N SER A 42 -11.03 2.38 -27.17
CA SER A 42 -9.89 2.77 -26.34
C SER A 42 -9.67 1.81 -25.17
N SER A 43 -8.47 1.23 -25.10
CA SER A 43 -8.09 0.39 -23.97
C SER A 43 -7.89 1.25 -22.72
N VAL A 44 -8.60 0.93 -21.65
CA VAL A 44 -8.47 1.66 -20.38
C VAL A 44 -7.08 1.49 -19.77
N THR A 45 -6.40 0.36 -20.02
CA THR A 45 -5.02 0.18 -19.57
C THR A 45 -4.07 1.12 -20.29
N GLN A 46 -4.26 1.35 -21.59
CA GLN A 46 -3.47 2.34 -22.34
C GLN A 46 -3.72 3.76 -21.84
N ILE A 47 -4.97 4.11 -21.53
CA ILE A 47 -5.32 5.43 -20.96
C ILE A 47 -4.67 5.60 -19.57
N LYS A 48 -4.71 4.58 -18.72
CA LYS A 48 -4.04 4.62 -17.41
C LYS A 48 -2.52 4.79 -17.58
N ASN A 49 -1.91 4.08 -18.51
CA ASN A 49 -0.49 4.19 -18.82
C ASN A 49 -0.12 5.59 -19.36
N SER A 50 -0.94 6.18 -20.25
CA SER A 50 -0.70 7.53 -20.75
C SER A 50 -0.82 8.60 -19.65
N LEU A 51 -1.59 8.32 -18.60
CA LEU A 51 -1.69 9.16 -17.41
C LEU A 51 -0.64 8.81 -16.33
N ALA A 52 0.30 7.91 -16.61
CA ALA A 52 1.26 7.36 -15.63
C ALA A 52 0.58 6.80 -14.35
N LEU A 53 -0.67 6.35 -14.47
CA LEU A 53 -1.44 5.76 -13.39
C LEU A 53 -1.16 4.26 -13.35
N GLY A 54 -0.18 3.86 -12.53
CA GLY A 54 0.09 2.44 -12.25
C GLY A 54 -1.12 1.70 -11.65
N PRO A 55 -1.06 0.35 -11.58
CA PRO A 55 -2.13 -0.47 -11.04
C PRO A 55 -2.61 0.01 -9.67
N LEU A 56 -3.93 0.00 -9.47
CA LEU A 56 -4.56 0.51 -8.26
C LEU A 56 -4.08 -0.21 -6.99
N LYS A 57 -3.96 -1.53 -7.07
CA LYS A 57 -3.46 -2.36 -5.98
C LYS A 57 -2.08 -1.90 -5.51
N ILE A 58 -1.16 -1.72 -6.46
CA ILE A 58 0.21 -1.26 -6.20
C ILE A 58 0.21 0.11 -5.53
N ARG A 59 -0.56 1.07 -6.06
CA ARG A 59 -0.66 2.40 -5.46
C ARG A 59 -1.18 2.35 -4.02
N ARG A 60 -2.14 1.47 -3.73
CA ARG A 60 -2.65 1.26 -2.37
C ARG A 60 -1.62 0.61 -1.45
N ASP A 61 -0.88 -0.38 -1.93
CA ASP A 61 0.20 -1.02 -1.16
C ASP A 61 1.28 0.00 -0.80
N ILE A 62 1.72 0.82 -1.76
CA ILE A 62 2.69 1.90 -1.52
C ILE A 62 2.14 2.92 -0.50
N SER A 63 0.91 3.38 -0.64
CA SER A 63 0.33 4.36 0.31
C SER A 63 0.16 3.78 1.71
N LEU A 64 -0.25 2.51 1.82
CA LEU A 64 -0.37 1.81 3.10
C LEU A 64 1.00 1.66 3.77
N LEU A 65 2.02 1.21 3.04
CA LEU A 65 3.40 1.11 3.54
C LEU A 65 3.98 2.48 3.90
N SER A 66 3.67 3.52 3.13
CA SER A 66 4.09 4.90 3.40
C SER A 66 3.50 5.43 4.72
N LEU A 67 2.22 5.15 4.96
CA LEU A 67 1.56 5.48 6.22
C LEU A 67 2.17 4.69 7.38
N PHE A 68 2.44 3.40 7.17
CA PHE A 68 3.01 2.51 8.16
C PHE A 68 4.44 2.89 8.54
N HIS A 69 5.28 3.24 7.56
CA HIS A 69 6.64 3.77 7.74
C HIS A 69 6.65 5.00 8.63
N LYS A 70 5.80 6.00 8.32
CA LYS A 70 5.65 7.18 9.17
C LYS A 70 5.26 6.82 10.59
N ARG A 71 4.40 5.81 10.78
CA ARG A 71 3.98 5.34 12.11
C ARG A 71 5.09 4.65 12.89
N ILE A 72 5.95 3.88 12.23
CA ILE A 72 7.08 3.18 12.88
C ILE A 72 8.17 4.17 13.27
N HIS A 73 8.54 5.08 12.36
CA HIS A 73 9.70 5.97 12.54
C HIS A 73 9.37 7.33 13.17
N THR A 74 8.09 7.73 13.22
CA THR A 74 7.66 8.88 14.04
C THR A 74 7.29 8.34 15.42
N SER A 75 7.88 8.88 16.49
CA SER A 75 7.62 8.56 17.90
C SER A 75 6.17 8.74 18.40
N MET A 76 5.21 8.92 17.49
CA MET A 76 3.79 9.07 17.73
C MET A 76 3.09 7.69 17.80
N MET A 77 3.48 6.88 18.79
CA MET A 77 2.75 5.68 19.17
C MET A 77 2.23 5.81 20.61
N PRO A 78 0.92 6.03 20.80
CA PRO A 78 0.21 5.44 21.91
C PRO A 78 -0.44 4.13 21.43
N SER A 79 -0.09 3.04 22.11
CA SER A 79 -0.98 1.88 22.35
C SER A 79 -1.53 1.07 21.16
N VAL A 80 -0.71 0.67 20.20
CA VAL A 80 -0.97 -0.61 19.49
C VAL A 80 0.19 -1.53 19.86
N HIS A 81 -0.11 -2.70 20.42
CA HIS A 81 0.87 -3.74 20.80
C HIS A 81 1.55 -4.35 19.56
N LEU A 82 2.21 -3.54 18.75
CA LEU A 82 3.10 -3.95 17.68
C LEU A 82 4.41 -4.38 18.33
N ASN A 83 4.39 -5.57 18.93
CA ASN A 83 5.60 -6.16 19.48
C ASN A 83 6.51 -6.56 18.31
N LEU A 84 7.81 -6.31 18.44
CA LEU A 84 8.79 -6.85 17.52
C LEU A 84 8.66 -8.37 17.48
N ALA A 85 8.73 -8.94 16.29
CA ALA A 85 8.69 -10.38 16.13
C ALA A 85 9.88 -11.01 16.87
N HIS A 86 9.65 -12.16 17.51
CA HIS A 86 10.74 -12.94 18.07
C HIS A 86 11.62 -13.43 16.91
N ARG A 87 12.82 -12.86 16.77
CA ARG A 87 13.70 -13.10 15.62
C ARG A 87 14.34 -14.48 15.75
N THR A 88 13.96 -15.40 14.87
CA THR A 88 14.63 -16.71 14.73
C THR A 88 15.75 -16.69 13.70
N SER A 89 15.74 -15.74 12.75
CA SER A 89 16.77 -15.57 11.71
C SER A 89 16.77 -14.17 11.09
N SER A 90 17.95 -13.55 10.94
CA SER A 90 18.12 -12.27 10.24
C SER A 90 18.00 -12.37 8.72
N ARG A 91 18.16 -13.57 8.15
CA ARG A 91 18.04 -13.79 6.70
C ARG A 91 16.59 -13.85 6.21
N LEU A 92 15.66 -14.11 7.12
CA LEU A 92 14.23 -14.30 6.82
C LEU A 92 13.37 -13.12 7.27
N HIS A 93 13.93 -12.22 8.08
CA HIS A 93 13.19 -11.12 8.72
C HIS A 93 14.04 -9.86 8.80
N ASN A 94 13.47 -8.73 8.37
CA ASN A 94 14.07 -7.43 8.60
C ASN A 94 14.12 -7.08 10.10
N THR A 95 14.99 -6.15 10.45
CA THR A 95 15.26 -5.66 11.80
C THR A 95 14.03 -5.04 12.47
N PHE A 96 13.13 -4.46 11.68
CA PHE A 96 11.88 -3.84 12.13
C PHE A 96 10.66 -4.76 11.95
N SER A 97 10.86 -6.08 11.85
CA SER A 97 9.78 -7.03 11.64
C SER A 97 8.88 -7.10 12.87
N LEU A 98 7.57 -7.03 12.62
CA LEU A 98 6.55 -7.02 13.67
C LEU A 98 5.91 -8.39 13.82
N SER A 99 5.48 -8.71 15.04
CA SER A 99 4.72 -9.93 15.30
C SER A 99 3.47 -9.96 14.43
N ARG A 100 3.26 -11.09 13.77
CA ARG A 100 2.16 -11.23 12.82
C ARG A 100 0.83 -11.26 13.58
N MET A 101 -0.08 -10.37 13.21
CA MET A 101 -1.43 -10.38 13.73
C MET A 101 -2.31 -11.33 12.93
N TYR A 102 -3.06 -12.17 13.64
CA TYR A 102 -4.04 -13.06 13.07
C TYR A 102 -5.34 -12.98 13.85
N GLY A 103 -6.45 -13.08 13.13
CA GLY A 103 -7.77 -13.26 13.70
C GLY A 103 -8.51 -14.40 13.01
N ASN A 104 -9.64 -14.78 13.58
CA ASN A 104 -10.43 -15.92 13.11
C ASN A 104 -11.20 -15.64 11.82
N THR A 105 -11.23 -14.40 11.33
CA THR A 105 -11.98 -14.01 10.14
C THR A 105 -11.06 -13.52 9.02
N ASN A 106 -11.41 -13.88 7.79
CA ASN A 106 -10.76 -13.34 6.59
C ASN A 106 -10.90 -11.81 6.53
N ALA A 107 -12.03 -11.27 7.00
CA ALA A 107 -12.24 -9.83 7.06
C ALA A 107 -11.19 -9.12 7.94
N PHE A 108 -10.88 -9.67 9.11
CA PHE A 108 -9.82 -9.15 9.95
C PHE A 108 -8.44 -9.33 9.30
N ASN A 109 -8.12 -10.54 8.82
CA ASN A 109 -6.81 -10.85 8.24
C ASN A 109 -6.50 -10.04 6.96
N GLN A 110 -7.53 -9.58 6.25
CA GLN A 110 -7.39 -8.72 5.08
C GLN A 110 -7.58 -7.22 5.38
N SER A 111 -7.81 -6.85 6.64
CA SER A 111 -7.90 -5.46 7.06
C SER A 111 -6.54 -4.76 7.01
N ALA A 112 -6.54 -3.43 7.14
CA ALA A 112 -5.37 -2.59 6.91
C ALA A 112 -4.16 -2.98 7.78
N LEU A 113 -4.35 -3.26 9.07
CA LEU A 113 -3.24 -3.50 10.00
C LEU A 113 -2.56 -4.86 9.77
N PRO A 114 -3.25 -6.02 9.76
CA PRO A 114 -2.60 -7.31 9.46
C PRO A 114 -1.96 -7.33 8.07
N ARG A 115 -2.58 -6.67 7.09
CA ARG A 115 -2.00 -6.52 5.75
C ARG A 115 -0.75 -5.63 5.75
N ALA A 116 -0.76 -4.50 6.45
CA ALA A 116 0.41 -3.62 6.56
C ALA A 116 1.59 -4.35 7.22
N ILE A 117 1.34 -5.08 8.30
CA ILE A 117 2.37 -5.90 8.99
C ILE A 117 2.96 -6.94 8.03
N ARG A 118 2.11 -7.66 7.27
CA ARG A 118 2.59 -8.64 6.30
C ARG A 118 3.47 -7.99 5.25
N LEU A 119 2.98 -6.93 4.60
CA LEU A 119 3.74 -6.22 3.56
C LEU A 119 5.06 -5.65 4.09
N TRP A 120 5.04 -5.12 5.32
CA TRP A 120 6.22 -4.56 5.98
C TRP A 120 7.28 -5.63 6.29
N ASN A 121 6.85 -6.79 6.79
CA ASN A 121 7.75 -7.90 7.10
C ASN A 121 8.37 -8.52 5.84
N ASP A 122 7.70 -8.39 4.69
CA ASP A 122 8.21 -8.84 3.38
C ASP A 122 9.22 -7.84 2.77
N LEU A 123 9.41 -6.65 3.37
CA LEU A 123 10.36 -5.65 2.87
C LEU A 123 11.82 -6.05 3.14
N PRO A 124 12.73 -5.73 2.20
CA PRO A 124 14.17 -5.75 2.44
C PRO A 124 14.59 -4.92 3.66
N ASP A 125 15.65 -5.36 4.34
CA ASP A 125 16.10 -4.79 5.61
C ASP A 125 16.63 -3.35 5.47
N ASP A 126 17.29 -3.06 4.36
CA ASP A 126 17.75 -1.73 3.95
C ASP A 126 16.58 -0.75 3.80
N LEU A 127 15.47 -1.22 3.22
CA LEU A 127 14.28 -0.39 3.03
C LEU A 127 13.51 -0.18 4.33
N ALA A 128 13.36 -1.21 5.17
CA ALA A 128 12.67 -1.11 6.45
C ALA A 128 13.41 -0.19 7.44
N SER A 129 14.75 -0.17 7.36
CA SER A 129 15.63 0.63 8.22
C SER A 129 15.77 2.10 7.80
N GLU A 130 15.32 2.46 6.59
CA GLU A 130 15.39 3.83 6.09
C GLU A 130 14.52 4.77 6.94
N GLN A 131 15.11 5.86 7.44
CA GLN A 131 14.40 6.83 8.29
C GLN A 131 13.77 7.96 7.47
N ASP A 132 14.40 8.34 6.34
CA ASP A 132 13.87 9.37 5.48
C ASP A 132 12.67 8.84 4.67
N HIS A 133 11.49 9.38 5.00
CA HIS A 133 10.24 9.01 4.34
C HIS A 133 10.27 9.22 2.82
N THR A 134 10.94 10.28 2.35
CA THR A 134 10.97 10.60 0.91
C THR A 134 11.80 9.56 0.17
N LYS A 135 12.98 9.24 0.69
CA LYS A 135 13.86 8.19 0.16
C LYS A 135 13.19 6.82 0.20
N PHE A 136 12.54 6.48 1.30
CA PHE A 136 11.74 5.26 1.43
C PHE A 136 10.66 5.16 0.33
N TYR A 137 9.88 6.22 0.14
CA TYR A 137 8.82 6.26 -0.87
C TYR A 137 9.35 6.06 -2.29
N HIS A 138 10.45 6.73 -2.64
CA HIS A 138 11.06 6.61 -3.98
C HIS A 138 11.58 5.19 -4.23
N THR A 139 12.30 4.60 -3.28
CA THR A 139 12.82 3.24 -3.42
C THR A 139 11.71 2.20 -3.48
N LEU A 140 10.65 2.34 -2.66
CA LEU A 140 9.45 1.51 -2.76
C LEU A 140 8.82 1.60 -4.14
N LYS A 141 8.64 2.81 -4.66
CA LYS A 141 8.01 3.01 -5.97
C LYS A 141 8.80 2.30 -7.06
N ASN A 142 10.13 2.39 -7.04
CA ASN A 142 11.00 1.71 -8.00
C ASN A 142 10.91 0.19 -7.90
N MET A 143 10.79 -0.37 -6.69
CA MET A 143 10.62 -1.81 -6.47
C MET A 143 9.31 -2.33 -7.07
N TYR A 144 8.21 -1.60 -6.87
CA TYR A 144 6.89 -2.03 -7.33
C TYR A 144 6.58 -1.66 -8.79
N ILE A 145 7.26 -0.64 -9.34
CA ILE A 145 7.06 -0.14 -10.70
C ILE A 145 8.44 0.16 -11.33
N PRO A 146 9.19 -0.87 -11.76
CA PRO A 146 10.56 -0.70 -12.24
C PRO A 146 10.68 0.02 -13.60
N TYR A 147 9.57 0.25 -14.32
CA TYR A 147 9.56 0.74 -15.71
C TYR A 147 8.72 2.01 -15.93
N SER A 148 8.46 2.81 -14.90
CA SER A 148 7.69 4.06 -15.02
C SER A 148 8.54 5.31 -14.92
#